data_AF-X1QFD8-F1
#
_entry.id   AF-X1QFD8-F1
#
_cell.length_a   1.000
_cell.length_b   1.000
_cell.length_c   1.000
_cell.angle_alpha   90.00
_cell.angle_beta   90.00
_cell.angle_gamma   90.00
#
_symmetry.space_group_name_H-M   'P 1'
#
loop_
_entity.id
_entity.type
_entity.pdbx_description
1 polymer ?
#
loop_
_entity_poly.entity_id
_entity_poly.type
_entity_poly.pdbx_seq_one_letter_code
_entity_poly.pdbx_strand_id
1 'polypeptide(L)'
;GLGGDANTIWHCDNDSGLIYELLTTDFSVDRSALCPAPWPYGIGGDADTIWHCDVNSDIIYELFTTDFSVDRFADSPSTIPYGVGGDADTIWHCDDASNLIYELDADGVAAGLENKSAGIAAKMMAAGVL
;
A
#
# COMPACT_ATOMS: atom_id res chain seq x y z
N GLY A 1 -2.91 -8.83 3.81
CA GLY A 1 -1.88 -8.07 4.53
C GLY A 1 -2.43 -7.46 5.81
N LEU A 2 -1.57 -6.81 6.60
CA LEU A 2 -1.91 -6.11 7.85
C LEU A 2 -1.09 -4.82 7.94
N GLY A 3 -1.69 -3.75 8.44
CA GLY A 3 -1.01 -2.48 8.72
C GLY A 3 -1.90 -1.54 9.55
N GLY A 4 -1.58 -0.24 9.57
CA GLY A 4 -2.23 0.75 10.42
C GLY A 4 -1.24 1.38 11.41
N ASP A 5 -1.78 2.07 12.41
CA ASP A 5 -1.00 2.77 13.44
C ASP A 5 -1.31 2.28 14.86
N ALA A 6 -1.06 3.10 15.88
CA ALA A 6 -1.33 2.75 17.28
C ALA A 6 -2.83 2.62 17.61
N ASN A 7 -3.70 3.17 16.77
CA ASN A 7 -5.15 3.29 16.99
C ASN A 7 -5.97 2.55 15.93
N THR A 8 -5.41 2.25 14.76
CA THR A 8 -6.10 1.54 13.67
C THR A 8 -5.37 0.27 13.26
N ILE A 9 -6.15 -0.75 12.84
CA ILE A 9 -5.62 -1.96 12.23
C ILE A 9 -6.39 -2.23 10.95
N TRP A 10 -5.68 -2.10 9.83
CA TRP A 10 -6.18 -2.47 8.51
C TRP A 10 -5.79 -3.90 8.20
N HIS A 11 -6.74 -4.68 7.70
CA HIS A 11 -6.50 -6.04 7.25
C HIS A 11 -7.15 -6.28 5.89
N CYS A 12 -6.47 -6.99 5.01
CA CYS A 12 -7.08 -7.53 3.79
C CYS A 12 -6.85 -9.03 3.72
N ASP A 13 -7.90 -9.74 3.33
CA ASP A 13 -7.92 -11.20 3.23
C ASP A 13 -8.23 -11.61 1.79
N ASN A 14 -7.32 -12.39 1.24
CA ASN A 14 -7.38 -12.88 -0.14
C ASN A 14 -8.50 -13.92 -0.32
N ASP A 15 -8.73 -14.78 0.67
CA ASP A 15 -9.69 -15.88 0.55
C ASP A 15 -11.13 -15.35 0.59
N SER A 16 -11.39 -14.35 1.43
CA SER A 16 -12.71 -13.72 1.51
C SER A 16 -12.92 -12.56 0.53
N GLY A 17 -11.84 -11.96 0.01
CA GLY A 17 -11.90 -10.77 -0.83
C GLY A 17 -12.39 -9.53 -0.06
N LEU A 18 -12.12 -9.47 1.24
CA LEU A 18 -12.58 -8.39 2.13
C LEU A 18 -11.41 -7.58 2.71
N ILE A 19 -11.71 -6.30 2.93
CA ILE A 19 -10.95 -5.39 3.78
C ILE A 19 -11.67 -5.28 5.11
N TYR A 20 -10.90 -5.17 6.19
CA TYR A 20 -11.39 -5.02 7.55
C TYR A 20 -10.66 -3.89 8.27
N GLU A 21 -11.41 -3.20 9.13
CA GLU A 21 -10.86 -2.55 10.32
C GLU A 21 -11.02 -3.49 11.50
N LEU A 22 -9.95 -3.71 12.26
CA LEU A 22 -9.97 -4.49 13.48
C LEU A 22 -9.81 -3.57 14.71
N LEU A 23 -10.49 -3.89 15.80
CA LEU A 23 -10.28 -3.21 17.07
C LEU A 23 -8.88 -3.50 17.60
N THR A 24 -8.13 -2.45 17.96
CA THR A 24 -6.78 -2.58 18.55
C THR A 24 -6.76 -3.27 19.92
N THR A 25 -7.91 -3.34 20.60
CA THR A 25 -8.02 -3.93 21.94
C THR A 25 -8.03 -5.46 21.94
N ASP A 26 -8.61 -6.07 20.90
CA ASP A 26 -8.83 -7.52 20.86
C ASP A 26 -8.81 -8.15 19.46
N PHE A 27 -8.51 -7.36 18.42
CA PHE A 27 -8.47 -7.76 17.01
C PHE A 27 -9.80 -8.26 16.45
N SER A 28 -10.93 -8.00 17.13
CA SER A 28 -12.25 -8.27 16.57
C SER A 28 -12.56 -7.30 15.43
N VAL A 29 -13.43 -7.72 14.50
CA VAL A 29 -13.82 -6.89 13.35
C VAL A 29 -14.70 -5.74 13.83
N ASP A 30 -14.29 -4.51 13.55
CA ASP A 30 -15.11 -3.31 13.74
C ASP A 30 -16.03 -3.11 12.53
N ARG A 31 -15.46 -3.14 11.32
CA ARG A 31 -16.18 -3.04 10.04
C ARG A 31 -15.41 -3.68 8.89
N SER A 32 -16.10 -3.91 7.79
CA SER A 32 -15.53 -4.55 6.59
C SER A 32 -16.21 -4.12 5.30
N ALA A 33 -15.50 -4.22 4.17
CA ALA A 33 -16.03 -4.02 2.82
C ALA A 33 -15.32 -4.93 1.80
N LEU A 34 -15.85 -5.01 0.59
CA LEU A 34 -15.20 -5.73 -0.52
C LEU A 34 -13.90 -5.04 -0.92
N CYS A 35 -12.89 -5.84 -1.25
CA CYS A 35 -11.68 -5.32 -1.88
C CYS A 35 -12.01 -4.71 -3.25
N PRO A 36 -11.25 -3.68 -3.69
CA PRO A 36 -11.40 -3.12 -5.03
C PRO A 36 -11.14 -4.11 -6.15
N ALA A 37 -10.32 -5.14 -5.88
CA ALA A 37 -9.87 -6.12 -6.84
C ALA A 37 -9.74 -7.53 -6.21
N PRO A 38 -9.67 -8.60 -7.03
CA PRO A 38 -9.90 -9.97 -6.57
C PRO A 38 -8.80 -10.57 -5.71
N TRP A 39 -7.55 -10.13 -5.86
CA TRP A 39 -6.37 -10.70 -5.20
C TRP A 39 -5.67 -9.67 -4.30
N PRO A 40 -6.30 -9.29 -3.17
CA PRO A 40 -5.72 -8.36 -2.22
C PRO A 40 -4.54 -9.03 -1.48
N TYR A 41 -3.37 -8.40 -1.46
CA TYR A 41 -2.19 -8.92 -0.73
C TYR A 41 -1.65 -7.92 0.29
N GLY A 42 -1.46 -6.67 -0.11
CA GLY A 42 -0.95 -5.60 0.74
C GLY A 42 -2.04 -4.66 1.22
N ILE A 43 -1.98 -4.26 2.49
CA ILE A 43 -2.74 -3.13 3.03
C ILE A 43 -1.95 -2.49 4.16
N GLY A 44 -2.03 -1.18 4.29
CA GLY A 44 -1.37 -0.42 5.34
C GLY A 44 -1.81 1.04 5.32
N GLY A 45 -1.05 1.91 6.00
CA GLY A 45 -1.45 3.30 6.22
C GLY A 45 -1.48 3.64 7.70
N ASP A 46 -2.26 4.66 8.04
CA ASP A 46 -2.51 5.15 9.39
C ASP A 46 -4.01 5.40 9.59
N ALA A 47 -4.40 6.17 10.62
CA ALA A 47 -5.80 6.51 10.86
C ALA A 47 -6.46 7.36 9.76
N ASP A 48 -5.67 8.11 8.97
CA ASP A 48 -6.15 9.06 7.97
C ASP A 48 -5.96 8.56 6.53
N THR A 49 -5.14 7.52 6.33
CA THR A 49 -4.72 7.03 5.01
C THR A 49 -4.83 5.50 4.93
N ILE A 50 -5.32 4.97 3.81
CA ILE A 50 -5.29 3.52 3.53
C ILE A 50 -4.62 3.27 2.18
N TRP A 51 -3.48 2.59 2.21
CA TRP A 51 -2.82 2.07 1.02
C TRP A 51 -3.17 0.59 0.84
N HIS A 52 -3.49 0.19 -0.38
CA HIS A 52 -3.87 -1.18 -0.70
C HIS A 52 -3.23 -1.61 -2.04
N CYS A 53 -2.81 -2.87 -2.17
CA CYS A 53 -2.33 -3.40 -3.44
C CYS A 53 -2.93 -4.76 -3.77
N ASP A 54 -3.13 -4.97 -5.08
CA ASP A 54 -3.68 -6.19 -5.65
C ASP A 54 -2.70 -6.79 -6.66
N VAL A 55 -2.40 -8.07 -6.50
CA VAL A 55 -1.41 -8.77 -7.31
C VAL A 55 -1.92 -9.10 -8.72
N ASN A 56 -3.23 -9.23 -8.91
CA ASN A 56 -3.79 -9.57 -10.23
C ASN A 56 -3.89 -8.36 -11.14
N SER A 57 -4.19 -7.18 -10.58
CA SER A 57 -4.32 -5.95 -11.37
C SER A 57 -3.03 -5.17 -11.52
N ASP A 58 -1.98 -5.50 -10.76
CA ASP A 58 -0.73 -4.72 -10.68
C ASP A 58 -0.96 -3.27 -10.24
N ILE A 59 -1.96 -3.03 -9.38
CA ILE A 59 -2.36 -1.67 -8.98
C ILE A 59 -2.11 -1.44 -7.48
N ILE A 60 -1.68 -0.22 -7.17
CA ILE A 60 -1.72 0.37 -5.82
C ILE A 60 -2.90 1.35 -5.76
N TYR A 61 -3.73 1.19 -4.73
CA TYR A 61 -4.92 1.99 -4.45
C TYR A 61 -4.71 2.82 -3.19
N GLU A 62 -5.23 4.03 -3.19
CA GLU A 62 -5.61 4.74 -1.97
C GLU A 62 -7.12 4.56 -1.75
N LEU A 63 -7.51 4.21 -0.53
CA LEU A 63 -8.90 4.01 -0.16
C LEU A 63 -9.34 5.06 0.85
N PHE A 64 -10.60 5.49 0.75
CA PHE A 64 -11.20 6.32 1.78
C PHE A 64 -11.32 5.53 3.08
N THR A 65 -10.79 6.09 4.17
CA THR A 65 -10.94 5.53 5.53
C THR A 65 -12.41 5.47 5.97
N THR A 66 -13.31 6.25 5.38
CA THR A 66 -14.73 6.29 5.78
C THR A 66 -15.53 5.07 5.34
N ASP A 67 -15.20 4.45 4.20
CA ASP A 67 -16.01 3.36 3.64
C ASP A 67 -15.23 2.35 2.78
N PHE A 68 -13.90 2.44 2.74
CA PHE A 68 -13.00 1.62 1.93
C PHE A 68 -13.21 1.72 0.42
N SER A 69 -13.98 2.70 -0.05
CA SER A 69 -14.09 2.95 -1.49
C SER A 69 -12.79 3.53 -2.03
N VAL A 70 -12.54 3.34 -3.33
CA VAL A 70 -11.32 3.83 -3.98
C VAL A 70 -11.36 5.35 -4.08
N ASP A 71 -10.37 6.03 -3.50
CA ASP A 71 -10.13 7.46 -3.72
C ASP A 71 -9.39 7.66 -5.04
N ARG A 72 -8.24 6.99 -5.17
CA ARG A 72 -7.41 7.02 -6.38
C ARG A 72 -6.56 5.75 -6.50
N PHE A 73 -5.95 5.55 -7.68
CA PHE A 73 -5.13 4.38 -7.96
C PHE A 73 -4.11 4.65 -9.05
N ALA A 74 -3.03 3.87 -9.07
CA ALA A 74 -2.00 3.89 -10.09
C ALA A 74 -1.39 2.49 -10.29
N ASP A 75 -0.82 2.27 -11.47
CA ASP A 75 -0.02 1.07 -11.74
C ASP A 75 1.13 1.00 -10.73
N SER A 76 1.37 -0.19 -10.20
CA SER A 76 2.52 -0.45 -9.35
C SER A 76 3.80 -0.34 -10.18
N PRO A 77 4.96 -0.08 -9.56
CA PRO A 77 6.24 0.04 -10.30
C PRO A 77 6.68 -1.23 -11.06
N SER A 78 6.02 -2.37 -10.83
CA SER A 78 6.32 -3.70 -11.39
C SER A 78 5.01 -4.54 -11.41
N THR A 79 5.08 -5.88 -11.48
CA THR A 79 3.92 -6.74 -11.81
C THR A 79 3.56 -7.79 -10.76
N ILE A 80 4.08 -7.69 -9.52
CA ILE A 80 3.68 -8.59 -8.42
C ILE A 80 3.72 -7.80 -7.09
N PRO A 81 2.80 -6.84 -6.88
CA PRO A 81 2.79 -6.00 -5.68
C PRO A 81 2.30 -6.76 -4.43
N TYR A 82 3.15 -6.95 -3.42
CA TYR A 82 2.83 -7.82 -2.26
C TYR A 82 2.54 -7.06 -0.97
N GLY A 83 3.24 -5.96 -0.72
CA GLY A 83 3.12 -5.19 0.51
C GLY A 83 3.13 -3.71 0.23
N VAL A 84 2.23 -2.98 0.89
CA VAL A 84 2.12 -1.53 0.75
C VAL A 84 1.71 -0.91 2.09
N GLY A 85 2.18 0.30 2.36
CA GLY A 85 1.83 1.10 3.52
C GLY A 85 2.49 2.47 3.46
N GLY A 86 2.52 3.19 4.57
CA GLY A 86 3.07 4.54 4.65
C GLY A 86 2.07 5.50 5.26
N ASP A 87 2.16 6.77 4.88
CA ASP A 87 1.30 7.86 5.33
C ASP A 87 0.81 8.66 4.11
N ALA A 88 0.24 9.83 4.35
CA ALA A 88 -0.27 10.72 3.30
C ALA A 88 0.82 11.31 2.38
N ASP A 89 2.09 11.29 2.79
CA ASP A 89 3.20 11.91 2.05
C ASP A 89 4.10 10.86 1.36
N THR A 90 4.22 9.66 1.94
CA THR A 90 5.15 8.62 1.47
C THR A 90 4.49 7.25 1.44
N ILE A 91 4.66 6.53 0.33
CA ILE A 91 4.25 5.13 0.19
C ILE A 91 5.49 4.24 0.22
N TRP A 92 5.46 3.22 1.06
CA TRP A 92 6.42 2.12 1.04
C TRP A 92 5.78 0.92 0.37
N HIS A 93 6.42 0.44 -0.69
CA HIS A 93 5.90 -0.65 -1.52
C HIS A 93 6.95 -1.74 -1.71
N CYS A 94 6.57 -3.01 -1.61
CA CYS A 94 7.43 -4.13 -1.99
C CYS A 94 6.79 -4.96 -3.10
N ASP A 95 7.63 -5.36 -4.05
CA ASP A 95 7.22 -6.10 -5.24
C ASP A 95 8.10 -7.33 -5.44
N ASP A 96 7.44 -8.48 -5.61
CA ASP A 96 8.09 -9.79 -5.69
C ASP A 96 8.78 -10.01 -7.05
N ALA A 97 8.17 -9.55 -8.15
CA ALA A 97 8.75 -9.70 -9.49
C ALA A 97 10.08 -8.96 -9.63
N SER A 98 10.16 -7.74 -9.13
CA SER A 98 11.36 -6.93 -9.15
C SER A 98 12.37 -7.27 -8.04
N ASN A 99 11.91 -7.93 -6.96
CA ASN A 99 12.66 -8.12 -5.72
C ASN A 99 13.15 -6.80 -5.10
N LEU A 100 12.35 -5.74 -5.21
CA LEU A 100 12.68 -4.40 -4.72
C LEU A 100 11.68 -3.89 -3.68
N ILE A 101 12.18 -2.99 -2.85
CA ILE A 101 11.38 -2.08 -2.03
C ILE A 101 11.48 -0.69 -2.64
N TYR A 102 10.34 -0.05 -2.79
CA TYR A 102 10.15 1.26 -3.38
C TYR A 102 9.71 2.25 -2.31
N GLU A 103 10.30 3.43 -2.35
CA GLU A 103 9.77 4.64 -1.73
C GLU A 103 9.10 5.43 -2.86
N LEU A 104 7.79 5.66 -2.76
CA LEU A 104 6.99 6.33 -3.79
C LEU A 104 6.39 7.61 -3.23
N ASP A 105 6.16 8.58 -4.12
CA ASP A 105 5.43 9.79 -3.79
C ASP A 105 3.93 9.51 -3.68
N ALA A 106 3.31 9.87 -2.56
CA ALA A 106 1.86 9.78 -2.41
C ALA A 106 1.14 10.75 -3.35
N ASP A 107 1.72 11.90 -3.72
CA ASP A 107 1.12 12.81 -4.70
C ASP A 107 1.09 12.22 -6.13
N GLY A 108 1.95 11.22 -6.40
CA GLY A 108 2.14 10.59 -7.70
C GLY A 108 1.01 9.67 -8.16
N VAL A 109 0.06 9.29 -7.30
CA VAL A 109 -0.99 8.33 -7.65
C VAL A 109 -1.89 8.83 -8.81
N ALA A 110 -1.96 10.15 -9.06
CA ALA A 110 -2.68 10.70 -10.23
C ALA A 110 -1.81 10.86 -11.49
N ALA A 111 -0.48 10.78 -11.39
CA ALA A 111 0.48 11.06 -12.47
C ALA A 111 1.39 9.85 -12.82
N GLY A 112 1.26 8.75 -12.10
CA GLY A 112 2.18 7.60 -12.12
C GLY A 112 3.07 7.59 -10.88
N LEU A 113 3.17 6.45 -10.22
CA LEU A 113 4.00 6.28 -9.03
C LEU A 113 5.49 6.27 -9.41
N GLU A 114 6.22 7.33 -9.04
CA GLU A 114 7.66 7.43 -9.31
C GLU A 114 8.50 6.79 -8.20
N ASN A 115 9.44 5.91 -8.58
CA ASN A 115 10.40 5.31 -7.65
C ASN A 115 11.49 6.31 -7.22
N LYS A 116 11.41 6.84 -6.00
CA LYS A 116 12.43 7.74 -5.43
C LYS A 116 13.73 7.03 -5.06
N SER A 117 13.69 5.72 -4.77
CA SER A 117 14.89 4.96 -4.37
C SER A 117 15.90 4.81 -5.51
N ALA A 118 15.44 4.79 -6.77
CA ALA A 118 16.31 4.80 -7.95
C ALA A 118 17.20 6.05 -8.02
N GLY A 119 16.70 7.21 -7.57
CA GLY A 119 17.46 8.45 -7.49
C GLY A 119 18.48 8.47 -6.34
N ILE A 120 18.17 7.79 -5.23
CA ILE A 120 19.05 7.69 -4.05
C ILE A 120 20.25 6.78 -4.35
N ALA A 121 20.05 5.63 -4.98
CA ALA A 121 21.16 4.74 -5.38
C ALA A 121 22.14 5.46 -6.32
N ALA A 122 21.64 6.22 -7.30
CA ALA A 122 22.46 7.05 -8.17
C ALA A 122 23.21 8.15 -7.42
N LYS A 123 22.58 8.81 -6.44
CA LYS A 123 23.23 9.81 -5.56
C LYS A 123 24.28 9.18 -4.64
N MET A 124 24.06 7.98 -4.11
CA MET A 124 25.03 7.28 -3.25
C MET A 124 26.24 6.79 -4.03
N MET A 125 26.06 6.30 -5.27
CA MET A 125 27.17 6.00 -6.19
C MET A 125 27.94 7.26 -6.57
N ALA A 126 27.26 8.38 -6.85
CA ALA A 126 27.90 9.65 -7.16
C ALA A 126 28.63 10.26 -5.94
N ALA A 127 28.17 9.96 -4.72
CA ALA A 127 28.77 10.40 -3.46
C ALA A 127 29.89 9.47 -2.95
N GLY A 128 30.17 8.34 -3.61
CA GLY A 128 31.23 7.40 -3.23
C GLY A 128 31.00 6.72 -1.88
N VAL A 129 29.74 6.53 -1.47
CA VAL A 129 29.35 5.92 -0.18
C VAL A 129 29.10 4.40 -0.32
N LEU A 130 29.50 3.83 -1.46
CA LEU A 130 29.57 2.40 -1.76
C LEU A 130 30.91 2.08 -2.41
#